data_AF-A0A9N9TNN3-F1
#
_entry.id   AF-A0A9N9TNN3-F1
#
_cell.length_a   1.000
_cell.length_b   1.000
_cell.length_c   1.000
_cell.angle_alpha   90.00
_cell.angle_beta   90.00
_cell.angle_gamma   90.00
#
_symmetry.space_group_name_H-M   'P 1'
#
loop_
_entity.id
_entity.type
_entity.pdbx_description
1 polymer ?
#
loop_
_entity_poly.entity_id
_entity_poly.type
_entity_poly.pdbx_seq_one_letter_code
_entity_poly.pdbx_strand_id
1 'polypeptide(L)'
;MSAEQMNENVTSITDLSPTCMESVNRFSKLPMVDCTIKTATSLYEKVKDYNSVTNWTFSTAESTVNKAVEVGKPIATPVIKNFEGPIKKVDSVLCSGLDYIETTVPAVKLPPAQIYNSTRNYVTTNVSPAYESAKTMAEPAVKTAMDFVEPVYERAKSAVEPAVERAKTIVEPLVQPALDKANAIKDNVMHKVEEILNQGHNHEEFLVAGQVLECEECQEIRKKAEEDRHTQSHSHE
;
A
#
# COMPACT_ATOMS: atom_id res chain seq x y z
N MET A 1 -42.12 -19.15 7.13
CA MET A 1 -41.98 -18.74 5.72
C MET A 1 -42.10 -17.23 5.66
N SER A 2 -40.99 -16.52 5.55
CA SER A 2 -40.93 -15.11 5.14
C SER A 2 -39.47 -14.80 4.85
N ALA A 3 -39.09 -14.92 3.58
CA ALA A 3 -37.80 -14.55 3.05
C ALA A 3 -38.08 -13.67 1.83
N GLU A 4 -38.44 -12.42 2.08
CA GLU A 4 -38.66 -11.42 1.04
C GLU A 4 -38.61 -10.04 1.70
N GLN A 5 -37.40 -9.47 1.79
CA GLN A 5 -37.14 -8.03 1.82
C GLN A 5 -35.63 -7.82 1.94
N MET A 6 -35.01 -7.42 0.83
CA MET A 6 -33.77 -6.62 0.71
C MET A 6 -33.10 -6.91 -0.64
N ASN A 7 -33.75 -6.55 -1.76
CA ASN A 7 -33.04 -6.36 -3.03
C ASN A 7 -33.83 -5.45 -3.99
N GLU A 8 -34.19 -4.26 -3.53
CA GLU A 8 -34.74 -3.21 -4.40
C GLU A 8 -34.16 -1.87 -3.95
N ASN A 9 -32.87 -1.65 -4.25
CA ASN A 9 -32.32 -0.29 -4.35
C ASN A 9 -31.09 -0.20 -5.28
N VAL A 10 -30.94 -1.15 -6.20
CA VAL A 10 -29.95 -1.10 -7.29
C VAL A 10 -30.69 -0.88 -8.61
N THR A 11 -31.50 0.17 -8.62
CA THR A 11 -32.16 0.76 -9.80
C THR A 11 -32.26 2.23 -9.41
N SER A 12 -31.44 3.16 -9.89
CA SER A 12 -30.98 3.32 -11.26
C SER A 12 -29.73 4.22 -11.27
N ILE A 13 -28.55 3.65 -11.55
CA ILE A 13 -27.41 4.43 -12.06
C ILE A 13 -27.33 4.31 -13.60
N THR A 14 -28.38 3.75 -14.23
CA THR A 14 -28.47 3.52 -15.67
C THR A 14 -29.15 4.64 -16.45
N ASP A 15 -29.55 5.76 -15.82
CA ASP A 15 -30.28 6.85 -16.51
C ASP A 15 -29.53 8.18 -16.62
N LEU A 16 -28.21 8.11 -16.75
CA LEU A 16 -27.36 9.28 -17.07
C LEU A 16 -26.53 9.05 -18.34
N SER A 17 -27.22 9.19 -19.49
CA SER A 17 -26.70 9.86 -20.70
C SER A 17 -25.76 9.06 -21.64
N PRO A 18 -25.51 9.56 -22.87
CA PRO A 18 -25.04 8.80 -24.03
C PRO A 18 -23.59 8.34 -23.83
N THR A 19 -23.19 7.23 -24.47
CA THR A 19 -21.90 6.52 -24.31
C THR A 19 -21.67 5.84 -22.96
N CYS A 20 -22.56 4.91 -22.60
CA CYS A 20 -22.14 3.82 -21.71
C CYS A 20 -21.16 2.93 -22.47
N MET A 21 -19.90 2.90 -22.04
CA MET A 21 -18.87 2.03 -22.60
C MET A 21 -19.23 0.57 -22.35
N GLU A 22 -19.26 -0.24 -23.40
CA GLU A 22 -19.60 -1.66 -23.31
C GLU A 22 -18.58 -2.39 -22.42
N SER A 23 -17.30 -2.00 -22.51
CA SER A 23 -16.22 -2.62 -21.73
C SER A 23 -16.45 -2.46 -20.23
N VAL A 24 -16.95 -1.30 -19.78
CA VAL A 24 -17.23 -1.02 -18.36
C VAL A 24 -18.41 -1.85 -17.87
N ASN A 25 -19.47 -1.95 -18.68
CA ASN A 25 -20.63 -2.77 -18.38
C ASN A 25 -20.30 -4.27 -18.35
N ARG A 26 -19.38 -4.74 -19.20
CA ARG A 26 -18.89 -6.12 -19.15
C ARG A 26 -17.97 -6.36 -17.96
N PHE A 27 -17.09 -5.41 -17.66
CA PHE A 27 -16.15 -5.50 -16.55
C PHE A 27 -16.85 -5.54 -15.19
N SER A 28 -17.89 -4.72 -14.98
CA SER A 28 -18.67 -4.73 -13.74
C SER A 28 -19.43 -6.04 -13.50
N LYS A 29 -19.75 -6.78 -14.57
CA LYS A 29 -20.43 -8.08 -14.50
C LYS A 29 -19.50 -9.25 -14.14
N LEU A 30 -18.18 -9.03 -14.10
CA LEU A 30 -17.26 -10.07 -13.65
C LEU A 30 -17.50 -10.36 -12.15
N PRO A 31 -17.69 -11.61 -11.72
CA PRO A 31 -18.05 -11.94 -10.34
C PRO A 31 -17.07 -11.43 -9.29
N MET A 32 -15.77 -11.42 -9.60
CA MET A 32 -14.75 -10.86 -8.71
C MET A 32 -14.93 -9.34 -8.53
N VAL A 33 -15.17 -8.62 -9.63
CA VAL A 33 -15.36 -7.17 -9.64
C VAL A 33 -16.65 -6.79 -8.92
N ASP A 34 -17.75 -7.49 -9.20
CA ASP A 34 -19.03 -7.31 -8.50
C ASP A 34 -18.88 -7.49 -6.98
N CYS A 35 -18.16 -8.53 -6.55
CA CYS A 35 -17.86 -8.77 -5.13
C CYS A 35 -17.03 -7.64 -4.51
N THR A 36 -16.02 -7.12 -5.22
CA THR A 36 -15.20 -6.00 -4.76
C THR A 36 -16.02 -4.72 -4.65
N ILE A 37 -16.85 -4.40 -5.64
CA ILE A 37 -17.74 -3.24 -5.61
C ILE A 37 -18.69 -3.35 -4.41
N LYS A 38 -19.38 -4.48 -4.24
CA LYS A 38 -20.31 -4.70 -3.12
C LYS A 38 -19.63 -4.58 -1.76
N THR A 39 -18.41 -5.11 -1.63
CA THR A 39 -17.65 -5.04 -0.38
C THR A 39 -17.19 -3.62 -0.08
N ALA A 40 -16.69 -2.90 -1.10
CA ALA A 40 -16.31 -1.50 -0.99
C ALA A 40 -17.52 -0.62 -0.62
N THR A 41 -18.66 -0.81 -1.29
CA THR A 41 -19.93 -0.13 -0.97
C THR A 41 -20.36 -0.45 0.47
N SER A 42 -20.34 -1.72 0.89
CA SER A 42 -20.71 -2.08 2.26
C SER A 42 -19.80 -1.44 3.32
N LEU A 43 -18.49 -1.38 3.06
CA LEU A 43 -17.55 -0.71 3.96
C LEU A 43 -17.81 0.80 3.99
N TYR A 44 -18.04 1.40 2.83
CA TYR A 44 -18.38 2.81 2.70
C TYR A 44 -19.66 3.15 3.49
N GLU A 45 -20.73 2.38 3.33
CA GLU A 45 -21.97 2.58 4.10
C GLU A 45 -21.72 2.47 5.61
N LYS A 46 -20.88 1.51 6.06
CA LYS A 46 -20.49 1.41 7.48
C LYS A 46 -19.74 2.65 7.98
N VAL A 47 -18.89 3.26 7.16
CA VAL A 47 -18.15 4.48 7.52
C VAL A 47 -19.07 5.70 7.51
N LYS A 48 -19.96 5.78 6.52
CA LYS A 48 -20.98 6.83 6.41
C LYS A 48 -21.90 6.83 7.63
N ASP A 49 -22.46 5.66 7.97
CA ASP A 49 -23.44 5.49 9.05
C ASP A 49 -22.82 5.43 10.45
N TYR A 50 -21.51 5.63 10.60
CA TYR A 50 -20.84 5.54 11.90
C TYR A 50 -21.34 6.60 12.91
N ASN A 51 -21.53 7.86 12.47
CA ASN A 51 -22.16 8.90 13.27
C ASN A 51 -22.94 9.91 12.40
N SER A 52 -23.70 10.80 13.04
CA SER A 52 -24.55 11.77 12.33
C SER A 52 -23.77 12.78 11.49
N VAL A 53 -22.57 13.20 11.91
CA VAL A 53 -21.72 14.15 11.18
C VAL A 53 -21.13 13.50 9.94
N THR A 54 -20.64 12.26 10.03
CA THR A 54 -20.13 11.51 8.88
C THR A 54 -21.24 11.23 7.88
N ASN A 55 -22.40 10.77 8.35
CA ASN A 55 -23.52 10.48 7.48
C ASN A 55 -23.98 11.74 6.74
N TRP A 56 -24.11 12.87 7.45
CA TRP A 56 -24.46 14.14 6.83
C TRP A 56 -23.43 14.60 5.79
N THR A 57 -22.13 14.50 6.11
CA THR A 57 -21.05 14.93 5.21
C THR A 57 -21.02 14.10 3.93
N PHE A 58 -21.02 12.77 4.06
CA PHE A 58 -20.99 11.86 2.93
C PHE A 58 -22.29 11.90 2.11
N SER A 59 -23.46 12.00 2.75
CA SER A 59 -24.74 12.18 2.05
C SER A 59 -24.79 13.51 1.28
N THR A 60 -24.21 14.58 1.84
CA THR A 60 -24.12 15.88 1.15
C THR A 60 -23.18 15.79 -0.06
N ALA A 61 -22.05 15.09 0.07
CA ALA A 61 -21.13 14.85 -1.03
C ALA A 61 -21.79 14.04 -2.15
N GLU A 62 -22.46 12.93 -1.83
CA GLU A 62 -23.22 12.11 -2.78
C GLU A 62 -24.30 12.93 -3.49
N SER A 63 -25.08 13.72 -2.74
CA SER A 63 -26.12 14.58 -3.32
C SER A 63 -25.52 15.63 -4.26
N THR A 64 -24.35 16.18 -3.93
CA THR A 64 -23.65 17.15 -4.78
C THR A 64 -23.22 16.52 -6.09
N VAL A 65 -22.68 15.30 -6.06
CA VAL A 65 -22.31 14.56 -7.26
C VAL A 65 -23.55 14.24 -8.11
N ASN A 66 -24.61 13.71 -7.52
CA ASN A 66 -25.84 13.38 -8.25
C ASN A 66 -26.43 14.62 -8.95
N LYS A 67 -26.51 15.74 -8.23
CA LYS A 67 -26.96 17.03 -8.79
C LYS A 67 -26.03 17.54 -9.89
N ALA A 68 -24.71 17.44 -9.70
CA ALA A 68 -23.75 17.86 -10.72
C ALA A 68 -23.89 17.04 -12.00
N VAL A 69 -24.17 15.73 -11.90
CA VAL A 69 -24.38 14.88 -13.08
C VAL A 69 -25.72 15.21 -13.77
N GLU A 70 -26.79 15.44 -13.02
CA GLU A 70 -28.09 15.86 -13.56
C GLU A 70 -28.00 17.21 -14.30
N VAL A 71 -27.37 18.22 -13.67
CA VAL A 71 -27.18 19.56 -14.26
C VAL A 71 -26.14 19.55 -15.39
N GLY A 72 -25.13 18.70 -15.28
CA GLY A 72 -24.04 18.58 -16.24
C GLY A 72 -24.39 17.78 -17.51
N LYS A 73 -25.35 16.85 -17.44
CA LYS A 73 -25.81 16.03 -18.59
C LYS A 73 -26.08 16.84 -19.88
N PRO A 74 -26.85 17.94 -19.88
CA PRO A 74 -27.07 18.75 -21.09
C PRO A 74 -25.80 19.48 -21.58
N ILE A 75 -24.90 19.84 -20.66
CA ILE A 75 -23.65 20.58 -20.97
C ILE A 75 -22.59 19.63 -21.54
N ALA A 76 -22.51 18.41 -21.01
CA ALA A 76 -21.56 17.39 -21.44
C ALA A 76 -21.94 16.72 -22.77
N THR A 77 -23.24 16.65 -23.10
CA THR A 77 -23.75 16.02 -24.34
C THR A 77 -23.05 16.50 -25.63
N PRO A 78 -22.90 17.80 -25.93
CA PRO A 78 -22.21 18.25 -27.15
C PRO A 78 -20.72 17.92 -27.15
N VAL A 79 -20.05 17.94 -25.99
CA VAL A 79 -18.63 17.63 -25.85
C VAL A 79 -18.39 16.13 -26.07
N ILE A 80 -19.23 15.27 -25.47
CA ILE A 80 -19.18 13.82 -25.61
C ILE A 80 -19.33 13.40 -27.08
N LYS A 81 -20.19 14.07 -27.86
CA LYS A 81 -20.33 13.79 -29.30
C LYS A 81 -19.04 13.98 -30.09
N ASN A 82 -18.22 14.98 -29.72
CA ASN A 82 -16.92 15.20 -30.37
C ASN A 82 -15.90 14.12 -29.99
N PHE A 83 -16.04 13.49 -28.82
CA PHE A 83 -15.16 12.43 -28.35
C PHE A 83 -15.72 11.01 -28.56
N GLU A 84 -16.93 10.87 -29.10
CA GLU A 84 -17.58 9.57 -29.29
C GLU A 84 -16.74 8.61 -30.13
N GLY A 85 -16.09 9.11 -31.20
CA GLY A 85 -15.19 8.31 -32.04
C GLY A 85 -13.98 7.77 -31.28
N PRO A 86 -13.17 8.63 -30.64
CA PRO A 86 -12.10 8.20 -29.72
C PRO A 86 -12.57 7.26 -28.61
N ILE A 87 -13.68 7.56 -27.95
CA ILE A 87 -14.26 6.74 -26.86
C ILE A 87 -14.59 5.34 -27.38
N LYS A 88 -15.23 5.22 -28.55
CA LYS A 88 -15.54 3.93 -29.17
C LYS A 88 -14.28 3.12 -29.52
N LYS A 89 -13.21 3.77 -29.98
CA LYS A 89 -11.93 3.07 -30.24
C LYS A 89 -11.34 2.50 -28.96
N VAL A 90 -11.34 3.29 -27.88
CA VAL A 90 -10.86 2.85 -26.57
C VAL A 90 -11.74 1.71 -26.05
N ASP A 91 -13.06 1.85 -26.13
CA ASP A 91 -14.03 0.83 -25.73
C ASP A 91 -13.80 -0.49 -26.48
N SER A 92 -13.58 -0.44 -27.80
CA SER A 92 -13.26 -1.62 -28.61
C SER A 92 -11.95 -2.30 -28.20
N VAL A 93 -10.90 -1.53 -27.90
CA VAL A 93 -9.62 -2.07 -27.41
C VAL A 93 -9.80 -2.72 -26.04
N LEU A 94 -10.56 -2.10 -25.14
CA LEU A 94 -10.85 -2.64 -23.81
C LEU A 94 -11.71 -3.91 -23.89
N CYS A 95 -12.71 -3.95 -24.77
CA CYS A 95 -13.48 -5.16 -25.05
C CYS A 95 -12.58 -6.28 -25.59
N SER A 96 -11.67 -5.98 -26.51
CA SER A 96 -10.72 -6.97 -27.05
C SER A 96 -9.76 -7.48 -25.97
N GLY A 97 -9.27 -6.59 -25.09
CA GLY A 97 -8.45 -6.97 -23.94
C GLY A 97 -9.23 -7.82 -22.94
N LEU A 98 -10.50 -7.51 -22.72
CA LEU A 98 -11.41 -8.28 -21.89
C LEU A 98 -11.64 -9.69 -22.49
N ASP A 99 -11.84 -9.80 -23.80
CA ASP A 99 -11.94 -11.08 -24.50
C ASP A 99 -10.66 -11.91 -24.38
N TYR A 100 -9.49 -11.26 -24.47
CA TYR A 100 -8.21 -11.92 -24.30
C TYR A 100 -8.03 -12.50 -22.89
N ILE A 101 -8.38 -11.76 -21.83
CA ILE A 101 -8.28 -12.29 -20.46
C ILE A 101 -9.32 -13.37 -20.19
N GLU A 102 -10.53 -13.25 -20.75
CA GLU A 102 -11.58 -14.25 -20.60
C GLU A 102 -11.23 -15.58 -21.27
N THR A 103 -10.51 -15.54 -22.39
CA THR A 103 -10.04 -16.74 -23.11
C THR A 103 -8.78 -17.33 -22.50
N THR A 104 -7.84 -16.48 -22.05
CA THR A 104 -6.57 -16.91 -21.45
C THR A 104 -6.75 -17.45 -20.03
N VAL A 105 -7.64 -16.85 -19.25
CA VAL A 105 -7.90 -17.22 -17.85
C VAL A 105 -9.40 -17.36 -17.62
N PRO A 106 -10.04 -18.48 -17.99
CA PRO A 106 -11.48 -18.69 -17.82
C PRO A 106 -11.96 -18.58 -16.36
N ALA A 107 -11.04 -18.73 -15.40
CA ALA A 107 -11.32 -18.57 -13.98
C ALA A 107 -11.82 -17.17 -13.61
N VAL A 108 -11.59 -16.13 -14.42
CA VAL A 108 -12.13 -14.77 -14.17
C VAL A 108 -13.66 -14.71 -14.21
N LYS A 109 -14.32 -15.71 -14.83
CA LYS A 109 -15.78 -15.85 -14.88
C LYS A 109 -16.36 -16.55 -13.65
N LEU A 110 -15.51 -17.08 -12.77
CA LEU A 110 -15.95 -17.82 -11.59
C LEU A 110 -16.07 -16.89 -10.38
N PRO A 111 -17.07 -17.09 -9.52
CA PRO A 111 -17.12 -16.41 -8.23
C PRO A 111 -15.90 -16.74 -7.37
N PRO A 112 -15.40 -15.79 -6.55
CA PRO A 112 -14.21 -16.01 -5.71
C PRO A 112 -14.31 -17.24 -4.80
N ALA A 113 -15.50 -17.53 -4.27
CA ALA A 113 -15.73 -18.72 -3.44
C ALA A 113 -15.53 -20.04 -4.21
N GLN A 114 -15.90 -20.08 -5.49
CA GLN A 114 -15.72 -21.27 -6.32
C GLN A 114 -14.25 -21.46 -6.71
N ILE A 115 -13.52 -20.38 -6.99
CA ILE A 115 -12.07 -20.42 -7.22
C ILE A 115 -11.37 -20.97 -5.97
N TYR A 116 -11.69 -20.40 -4.79
CA TYR A 116 -11.11 -20.84 -3.52
C TYR A 116 -11.39 -22.32 -3.25
N ASN A 117 -12.64 -22.77 -3.39
CA ASN A 117 -13.00 -24.17 -3.16
C ASN A 117 -12.35 -25.12 -4.15
N SER A 118 -12.27 -24.74 -5.43
CA SER A 118 -11.61 -25.55 -6.47
C SER A 118 -10.11 -25.68 -6.20
N THR A 119 -9.44 -24.59 -5.85
CA THR A 119 -8.01 -24.58 -5.48
C THR A 119 -7.78 -25.38 -4.20
N ARG A 120 -8.61 -25.18 -3.17
CA ARG A 120 -8.53 -25.93 -1.91
C ARG A 120 -8.69 -27.42 -2.15
N ASN A 121 -9.70 -27.83 -2.91
CA ASN A 121 -9.93 -29.23 -3.25
C ASN A 121 -8.76 -29.79 -4.06
N TYR A 122 -8.23 -29.05 -5.04
CA TYR A 122 -7.07 -29.49 -5.81
C TYR A 122 -5.84 -29.71 -4.92
N VAL A 123 -5.58 -28.79 -3.97
CA VAL A 123 -4.49 -28.92 -3.00
C VAL A 123 -4.74 -30.11 -2.08
N THR A 124 -5.94 -30.25 -1.51
CA THR A 124 -6.25 -31.35 -0.58
C THR A 124 -6.24 -32.72 -1.27
N THR A 125 -6.65 -32.82 -2.53
CA THR A 125 -6.74 -34.09 -3.27
C THR A 125 -5.43 -34.48 -3.95
N ASN A 126 -4.69 -33.54 -4.52
CA ASN A 126 -3.50 -33.85 -5.32
C ASN A 126 -2.19 -33.48 -4.61
N VAL A 127 -2.13 -32.31 -4.00
CA VAL A 127 -0.88 -31.76 -3.47
C VAL A 127 -0.59 -32.30 -2.08
N SER A 128 -1.55 -32.30 -1.16
CA SER A 128 -1.37 -32.81 0.20
C SER A 128 -0.95 -34.28 0.22
N PRO A 129 -1.63 -35.21 -0.49
CA PRO A 129 -1.24 -36.61 -0.48
C PRO A 129 0.13 -36.85 -1.14
N ALA A 130 0.43 -36.15 -2.23
CA ALA A 130 1.74 -36.24 -2.88
C ALA A 130 2.86 -35.69 -2.00
N TYR A 131 2.60 -34.60 -1.27
CA TYR A 131 3.54 -34.01 -0.32
C TYR A 131 3.79 -34.93 0.87
N GLU A 132 2.74 -35.46 1.50
CA GLU A 132 2.89 -36.42 2.61
C GLU A 132 3.58 -37.71 2.16
N SER A 133 3.28 -38.20 0.95
CA SER A 133 3.99 -39.34 0.37
C SER A 133 5.47 -39.03 0.12
N ALA A 134 5.80 -37.87 -0.42
CA ALA A 134 7.20 -37.48 -0.63
C ALA A 134 7.94 -37.30 0.70
N LYS A 135 7.28 -36.70 1.70
CA LYS A 135 7.82 -36.50 3.04
C LYS A 135 8.10 -37.82 3.74
N THR A 136 7.14 -38.75 3.74
CA THR A 136 7.32 -40.09 4.35
C THR A 136 8.41 -40.92 3.66
N MET A 137 8.66 -40.71 2.38
CA MET A 137 9.79 -41.33 1.66
C MET A 137 11.14 -40.67 1.96
N ALA A 138 11.15 -39.35 2.13
CA ALA A 138 12.38 -38.57 2.32
C ALA A 138 12.84 -38.51 3.79
N GLU A 139 11.93 -38.46 4.76
CA GLU A 139 12.24 -38.36 6.20
C GLU A 139 13.19 -39.46 6.70
N PRO A 140 13.00 -40.76 6.36
CA PRO A 140 13.91 -41.82 6.80
C PRO A 140 15.32 -41.66 6.23
N ALA A 141 15.43 -41.25 4.97
CA ALA A 141 16.71 -41.02 4.29
C ALA A 141 17.44 -39.80 4.85
N VAL A 142 16.73 -38.70 5.09
CA VAL A 142 17.28 -37.48 5.70
C VAL A 142 17.72 -37.74 7.13
N LYS A 143 16.93 -38.47 7.91
CA LYS A 143 17.29 -38.85 9.29
C LYS A 143 18.52 -39.74 9.33
N THR A 144 18.60 -40.75 8.46
CA THR A 144 19.77 -41.62 8.35
C THR A 144 21.03 -40.84 7.96
N ALA A 145 20.91 -39.88 7.04
CA ALA A 145 22.02 -39.02 6.66
C ALA A 145 22.47 -38.11 7.81
N MET A 146 21.52 -37.51 8.54
CA MET A 146 21.83 -36.69 9.72
C MET A 146 22.50 -37.50 10.83
N ASP A 147 21.99 -38.69 11.14
CA ASP A 147 22.59 -39.58 12.15
C ASP A 147 24.03 -40.00 11.79
N PHE A 148 24.38 -40.02 10.49
CA PHE A 148 25.75 -40.31 10.03
C PHE A 148 26.65 -39.07 10.05
N VAL A 149 26.11 -37.90 9.68
CA VAL A 149 26.86 -36.65 9.58
C VAL A 149 27.11 -36.03 10.96
N GLU A 150 26.17 -36.13 11.89
CA GLU A 150 26.25 -35.54 13.23
C GLU A 150 27.49 -35.99 14.04
N PRO A 151 27.84 -37.29 14.15
CA PRO A 151 29.06 -37.70 14.86
C PRO A 151 30.35 -37.27 14.15
N VAL A 152 30.33 -37.10 12.83
CA VAL A 152 31.48 -36.58 12.06
C VAL A 152 31.64 -35.09 12.29
N TYR A 153 30.54 -34.35 12.32
CA TYR A 153 30.51 -32.92 12.62
C TYR A 153 31.00 -32.64 14.05
N GLU A 154 30.50 -33.36 15.04
CA GLU A 154 30.95 -33.19 16.44
C GLU A 154 32.41 -33.59 16.63
N ARG A 155 32.90 -34.62 15.91
CA ARG A 155 34.33 -34.97 15.92
C ARG A 155 35.19 -33.89 15.27
N ALA A 156 34.75 -33.32 14.15
CA ALA A 156 35.45 -32.23 13.48
C ALA A 156 35.48 -30.96 14.35
N LYS A 157 34.33 -30.60 14.95
CA LYS A 157 34.21 -29.47 15.85
C LYS A 157 35.13 -29.62 17.06
N SER A 158 35.05 -30.73 17.79
CA SER A 158 35.91 -30.99 18.96
C SER A 158 37.41 -31.09 18.63
N ALA A 159 37.79 -31.47 17.40
CA ALA A 159 39.18 -31.48 16.95
C ALA A 159 39.70 -30.07 16.59
N VAL A 160 38.84 -29.21 16.04
CA VAL A 160 39.21 -27.86 15.59
C VAL A 160 39.12 -26.83 16.72
N GLU A 161 38.20 -26.99 17.67
CA GLU A 161 37.94 -26.06 18.78
C GLU A 161 39.19 -25.76 19.65
N PRO A 162 40.05 -26.74 20.02
CA PRO A 162 41.29 -26.47 20.74
C PRO A 162 42.31 -25.67 19.92
N ALA A 163 42.32 -25.83 18.60
CA ALA A 163 43.20 -25.07 17.71
C ALA A 163 42.71 -23.63 17.55
N VAL A 164 41.39 -23.43 17.48
CA VAL A 164 40.75 -22.11 17.43
C VAL A 164 40.97 -21.36 18.74
N GLU A 165 40.80 -21.99 19.91
CA GLU A 165 41.08 -21.33 21.20
C GLU A 165 42.57 -21.01 21.40
N ARG A 166 43.48 -21.86 20.91
CA ARG A 166 44.92 -21.54 20.87
C ARG A 166 45.21 -20.38 19.93
N ALA A 167 44.60 -20.35 18.75
CA ALA A 167 44.76 -19.23 17.82
C ALA A 167 44.20 -17.93 18.41
N LYS A 168 43.03 -18.00 19.06
CA LYS A 168 42.40 -16.85 19.74
C LYS A 168 43.31 -16.30 20.83
N THR A 169 43.85 -17.13 21.73
CA THR A 169 44.76 -16.68 22.79
C THR A 169 46.10 -16.13 22.30
N ILE A 170 46.58 -16.57 21.13
CA ILE A 170 47.79 -16.01 20.49
C ILE A 170 47.47 -14.67 19.81
N VAL A 171 46.30 -14.56 19.19
CA VAL A 171 45.90 -13.39 18.39
C VAL A 171 45.31 -12.28 19.26
N GLU A 172 44.65 -12.60 20.38
CA GLU A 172 44.06 -11.63 21.32
C GLU A 172 45.07 -10.55 21.77
N PRO A 173 46.25 -10.88 22.35
CA PRO A 173 47.20 -9.85 22.79
C PRO A 173 47.81 -9.03 21.64
N LEU A 174 47.71 -9.49 20.39
CA LEU A 174 48.14 -8.75 19.20
C LEU A 174 47.05 -7.82 18.67
N VAL A 175 45.78 -8.22 18.82
CA VAL A 175 44.62 -7.46 18.34
C VAL A 175 44.13 -6.44 19.37
N GLN A 176 44.28 -6.69 20.68
CA GLN A 176 43.85 -5.76 21.73
C GLN A 176 44.50 -4.36 21.58
N PRO A 177 45.82 -4.21 21.37
CA PRO A 177 46.42 -2.88 21.20
C PRO A 177 45.93 -2.13 19.94
N ALA A 178 45.57 -2.87 18.89
CA ALA A 178 45.00 -2.30 17.68
C ALA A 178 43.53 -1.92 17.88
N LEU A 179 42.78 -2.73 18.64
CA LEU A 179 41.38 -2.48 19.00
C LEU A 179 41.26 -1.29 19.97
N ASP A 180 42.14 -1.18 20.96
CA ASP A 180 42.23 -0.05 21.88
C ASP A 180 42.57 1.25 21.16
N LYS A 181 43.51 1.21 20.19
CA LYS A 181 43.81 2.36 19.33
C LYS A 181 42.61 2.75 18.47
N ALA A 182 41.90 1.77 17.90
CA ALA A 182 40.70 2.04 17.10
C ALA A 182 39.57 2.64 17.95
N ASN A 183 39.37 2.14 19.17
CA ASN A 183 38.41 2.70 20.11
C ASN A 183 38.82 4.11 20.57
N ALA A 184 40.09 4.37 20.87
CA ALA A 184 40.57 5.71 21.21
C ALA A 184 40.43 6.72 20.05
N ILE A 185 40.58 6.27 18.80
CA ILE A 185 40.29 7.08 17.61
C ILE A 185 38.79 7.34 17.50
N LYS A 186 37.96 6.32 17.68
CA LYS A 186 36.49 6.44 17.68
C LYS A 186 36.02 7.44 18.74
N ASP A 187 36.57 7.38 19.96
CA ASP A 187 36.19 8.27 21.05
C ASP A 187 36.67 9.70 20.80
N ASN A 188 37.86 9.90 20.21
CA ASN A 188 38.31 11.23 19.76
C ASN A 188 37.40 11.81 18.67
N VAL A 189 37.01 10.98 17.70
CA VAL A 189 36.08 11.39 16.63
C VAL A 189 34.71 11.72 17.22
N MET A 190 34.19 10.91 18.14
CA MET A 190 32.92 11.16 18.82
C MET A 190 32.97 12.44 19.64
N HIS A 191 34.02 12.66 20.43
CA HIS A 191 34.20 13.90 21.19
C HIS A 191 34.27 15.13 20.27
N LYS A 192 34.95 15.00 19.12
CA LYS A 192 35.06 16.09 18.13
C LYS A 192 33.76 16.32 17.36
N VAL A 193 33.00 15.26 17.09
CA VAL A 193 31.65 15.34 16.54
C VAL A 193 30.69 15.98 17.54
N GLU A 194 30.83 15.66 18.84
CA GLU A 194 30.04 16.24 19.92
C GLU A 194 30.42 17.71 20.19
N GLU A 195 31.70 18.07 20.04
CA GLU A 195 32.16 19.46 20.03
C GLU A 195 31.58 20.25 18.83
N ILE A 196 31.54 19.65 17.63
CA ILE A 196 30.92 20.26 16.44
C ILE A 196 29.40 20.39 16.62
N LEU A 197 28.73 19.38 17.19
CA LEU A 197 27.30 19.43 17.51
C LEU A 197 27.01 20.51 18.55
N ASN A 198 27.87 20.71 19.54
CA ASN A 198 27.71 21.75 20.56
C ASN A 198 28.09 23.15 20.06
N GLN A 199 28.96 23.27 19.06
CA GLN A 199 29.16 24.52 18.31
C GLN A 199 27.96 24.87 17.43
N GLY A 200 27.20 23.86 16.96
CA GLY A 200 25.89 24.04 16.32
C GLY A 200 24.77 24.41 17.30
N HIS A 201 24.77 23.87 18.52
CA HIS A 201 23.72 24.15 19.52
C HIS A 201 23.78 25.55 20.16
N ASN A 202 24.87 26.31 20.02
CA ASN A 202 24.85 27.75 20.36
C ASN A 202 24.11 28.60 19.31
N HIS A 203 23.53 27.97 18.27
CA HIS A 203 22.61 28.61 17.33
C HIS A 203 21.24 27.91 17.25
N GLU A 204 20.88 27.03 18.20
CA GLU A 204 19.60 26.30 18.14
C GLU A 204 18.95 25.95 19.49
N GLU A 205 19.23 26.72 20.54
CA GLU A 205 18.42 26.67 21.78
C GLU A 205 17.12 27.51 21.63
N PHE A 206 16.27 27.19 20.65
CA PHE A 206 14.88 27.66 20.69
C PHE A 206 13.85 26.88 19.85
N LEU A 207 13.94 25.57 19.63
CA LEU A 207 12.80 24.86 19.03
C LEU A 207 12.52 23.48 19.62
N VAL A 208 12.03 23.50 20.85
CA VAL A 208 11.03 22.51 21.32
C VAL A 208 9.85 23.25 21.95
N ALA A 209 9.20 24.12 21.16
CA ALA A 209 7.83 24.59 21.35
C ALA A 209 7.36 25.23 20.03
N GLY A 210 6.17 24.86 19.55
CA GLY A 210 5.70 25.22 18.21
C GLY A 210 5.59 26.72 17.93
N GLN A 211 6.62 27.32 17.35
CA GLN A 211 6.55 28.58 16.60
C GLN A 211 7.38 28.50 15.32
N VAL A 212 6.79 29.01 14.24
CA VAL A 212 7.38 29.08 12.89
C VAL A 212 8.57 30.04 12.91
N LEU A 213 9.77 29.54 12.58
CA LEU A 213 10.92 30.40 12.31
C LEU A 213 10.74 31.06 10.93
N GLU A 214 10.19 32.28 10.89
CA GLU A 214 10.30 33.15 9.72
C GLU A 214 11.61 33.97 9.81
N CYS A 215 12.34 34.06 8.69
CA CYS A 215 13.55 34.87 8.55
C CYS A 215 13.23 36.36 8.74
N GLU A 216 14.16 37.14 9.31
CA GLU A 216 14.03 38.58 9.56
C GLU A 216 13.70 39.38 8.28
N GLU A 217 14.23 38.93 7.14
CA GLU A 217 13.93 39.49 5.81
C GLU A 217 12.46 39.22 5.40
N CYS A 218 11.88 38.08 5.81
CA CYS A 218 10.48 37.74 5.55
C CYS A 218 9.50 38.50 6.45
N GLN A 219 9.89 38.86 7.68
CA GLN A 219 9.07 39.69 8.57
C GLN A 219 8.92 41.12 8.05
N GLU A 220 10.01 41.69 7.53
CA GLU A 220 9.99 43.03 6.93
C GLU A 220 9.16 43.06 5.64
N ILE A 221 9.23 42.00 4.81
CA ILE A 221 8.37 41.86 3.63
C ILE A 221 6.90 41.76 4.03
N ARG A 222 6.56 41.03 5.10
CA ARG A 222 5.18 40.93 5.58
C ARG A 222 4.66 42.27 6.09
N LYS A 223 5.43 43.00 6.91
CA LYS A 223 5.06 44.35 7.38
C LYS A 223 4.80 45.29 6.22
N LYS A 224 5.69 45.29 5.21
CA LYS A 224 5.54 46.12 4.02
C LYS A 224 4.29 45.75 3.21
N ALA A 225 4.00 44.45 3.09
CA ALA A 225 2.77 43.98 2.44
C ALA A 225 1.49 44.29 3.24
N GLU A 226 1.59 44.49 4.55
CA GLU A 226 0.47 44.88 5.42
C GLU A 226 0.21 46.40 5.36
N GLU A 227 1.26 47.21 5.31
CA GLU A 227 1.19 48.67 5.13
C GLU A 227 0.63 49.04 3.74
N ASP A 228 1.04 48.33 2.69
CA ASP A 228 0.51 48.50 1.33
C ASP A 228 -0.99 48.13 1.25
N ARG A 229 -1.43 47.12 2.03
CA ARG A 229 -2.87 46.77 2.12
C ARG A 229 -3.70 47.86 2.79
N HIS A 230 -3.18 48.52 3.82
CA HIS A 230 -3.90 49.58 4.54
C HIS A 230 -3.96 50.90 3.76
N THR A 231 -2.96 51.20 2.93
CA THR A 231 -2.97 52.39 2.05
C THR A 231 -3.89 52.21 0.85
N GLN A 232 -4.04 50.98 0.34
CA GLN A 232 -4.94 50.69 -0.78
C GLN A 232 -6.43 50.68 -0.39
N SER A 233 -6.75 50.43 0.89
CA SER A 233 -8.12 50.59 1.41
C SER A 233 -8.54 52.06 1.64
N HIS A 234 -7.59 53.01 1.73
CA HIS A 234 -7.90 54.43 1.94
C HIS A 234 -7.90 55.29 0.66
N SER A 235 -7.59 54.70 -0.49
CA SER A 235 -7.61 55.38 -1.80
C SER A 235 -8.81 55.01 -2.68
N HIS A 236 -9.78 54.28 -2.12
CA HIS A 236 -11.08 53.96 -2.71
C HIS A 236 -12.22 54.26 -1.73
N GLU A 237 -12.29 55.51 -1.26
CA GLU A 237 -13.52 56.11 -0.71
C GLU A 237 -13.69 57.52 -1.29
#